data_AF-A0A847ARZ1-F1
#
_entry.id   AF-A0A847ARZ1-F1
#
_cell.length_a   1.000
_cell.length_b   1.000
_cell.length_c   1.000
_cell.angle_alpha   90.00
_cell.angle_beta   90.00
_cell.angle_gamma   90.00
#
_symmetry.space_group_name_H-M   'P 1'
#
loop_
_entity.id
_entity.type
_entity.pdbx_description
1 polymer ?
#
loop_
_entity_poly.entity_id
_entity_poly.type
_entity_poly.pdbx_seq_one_letter_code
_entity_poly.pdbx_strand_id
1 'polypeptide(L)'
;ALIYAVLTITFMADQNVTGLTLTIFGVGLSNFVGEFMLISSPSSSLKLPEQITVQISNVNIPGLSNIPLLGPLLFQYNIFVYLGLVVALICGLYLKHTKTGLNVRAIGENPAAADAAGIKVTKLKYLNVLIGGGICGIGGAYCSMIINGGVWMNNPVNGQGWISVALVIFAVWNPLRAILGSFIFGAFNILKYYFPKTIITIPNAFYDMLPFVITALVLVITSIRKSKENSQPASCGTNYFREER
;
A
#
# COMPACT_ATOMS: atom_id res chain seq x y z
N ALA A 1 -0.13 7.03 -11.77
CA ALA A 1 -1.47 7.46 -11.30
C ALA A 1 -2.27 8.15 -12.41
N LEU A 2 -1.79 9.27 -12.97
CA LEU A 2 -2.49 10.01 -14.03
C LEU A 2 -2.75 9.14 -15.26
N ILE A 3 -1.73 8.42 -15.75
CA ILE A 3 -1.86 7.51 -16.91
C ILE A 3 -2.95 6.47 -16.66
N TYR A 4 -2.91 5.81 -15.49
CA TYR A 4 -3.95 4.85 -15.08
C TYR A 4 -5.34 5.49 -15.05
N ALA A 5 -5.47 6.69 -14.48
CA ALA A 5 -6.74 7.41 -14.40
C ALA A 5 -7.28 7.74 -15.79
N VAL A 6 -6.44 8.20 -16.73
CA VAL A 6 -6.85 8.49 -18.11
C VAL A 6 -7.32 7.23 -18.83
N LEU A 7 -6.56 6.14 -18.75
CA LEU A 7 -6.91 4.88 -19.39
C LEU A 7 -8.21 4.28 -18.83
N THR A 8 -8.38 4.27 -17.52
CA THR A 8 -9.52 3.60 -16.88
C THR A 8 -10.77 4.47 -16.76
N ILE A 9 -10.63 5.79 -16.57
CA ILE A 9 -11.77 6.69 -16.37
C ILE A 9 -12.22 7.33 -17.69
N THR A 10 -11.29 7.76 -18.56
CA THR A 10 -11.64 8.42 -19.82
C THR A 10 -11.77 7.43 -20.96
N PHE A 11 -10.84 6.49 -21.10
CA PHE A 11 -10.93 5.46 -22.14
C PHE A 11 -11.67 4.20 -21.72
N MET A 12 -12.10 4.12 -20.46
CA MET A 12 -12.88 3.00 -19.93
C MET A 12 -12.22 1.64 -20.21
N ALA A 13 -10.89 1.61 -20.15
CA ALA A 13 -10.12 0.38 -20.25
C ALA A 13 -10.36 -0.50 -19.02
N ASP A 14 -10.15 -1.81 -19.16
CA ASP A 14 -10.22 -2.74 -18.04
C ASP A 14 -9.17 -2.37 -16.97
N GLN A 15 -9.65 -2.19 -15.72
CA GLN A 15 -8.84 -1.71 -14.61
C GLN A 15 -7.75 -2.71 -14.20
N ASN A 16 -8.06 -4.00 -14.27
CA ASN A 16 -7.14 -5.06 -13.87
C ASN A 16 -6.03 -5.21 -14.91
N VAL A 17 -6.39 -5.29 -16.19
CA VAL A 17 -5.42 -5.39 -17.30
C VAL A 17 -4.53 -4.15 -17.35
N THR A 18 -5.11 -2.96 -17.24
CA THR A 18 -4.36 -1.69 -17.23
C THR A 18 -3.42 -1.61 -16.03
N GLY A 19 -3.88 -2.03 -14.86
CA GLY A 19 -3.07 -2.08 -13.63
C GLY A 19 -1.86 -3.00 -13.79
N LEU A 20 -2.09 -4.25 -14.22
CA LEU A 20 -1.03 -5.23 -14.46
C LEU A 20 -0.01 -4.74 -15.49
N THR A 21 -0.49 -4.16 -16.59
CA THR A 21 0.36 -3.63 -17.65
C THR A 21 1.25 -2.51 -17.14
N LEU A 22 0.68 -1.56 -16.37
CA LEU A 22 1.45 -0.47 -15.77
C LEU A 22 2.43 -0.94 -14.70
N THR A 23 2.13 -2.03 -13.99
CA THR A 23 3.09 -2.64 -13.07
C THR A 23 4.29 -3.20 -13.82
N ILE A 24 4.07 -3.99 -14.88
CA ILE A 24 5.15 -4.56 -15.69
C ILE A 24 5.98 -3.44 -16.34
N PHE A 25 5.30 -2.45 -16.92
CA PHE A 25 5.94 -1.26 -17.49
C PHE A 25 6.77 -0.51 -16.45
N GLY A 26 6.22 -0.28 -15.25
CA GLY A 26 6.92 0.42 -14.17
C GLY A 26 8.14 -0.33 -13.65
N VAL A 27 8.06 -1.66 -13.51
CA VAL A 27 9.20 -2.51 -13.15
C VAL A 27 10.29 -2.43 -14.22
N GLY A 28 9.93 -2.58 -15.49
CA GLY A 28 10.87 -2.48 -16.61
C GLY A 28 11.54 -1.10 -16.70
N LEU A 29 10.75 -0.03 -16.59
CA LEU A 29 11.25 1.34 -16.62
C LEU A 29 12.18 1.64 -15.43
N SER A 30 11.82 1.20 -14.22
CA SER A 30 12.65 1.36 -13.03
C SER A 30 14.00 0.64 -13.16
N ASN A 31 13.99 -0.57 -13.72
CA ASN A 31 15.21 -1.33 -13.95
C ASN A 31 16.08 -0.69 -15.04
N PHE A 32 15.48 -0.31 -16.18
CA PHE A 32 16.18 0.36 -17.27
C PHE A 32 16.86 1.66 -16.83
N VAL A 33 16.12 2.56 -16.15
CA VAL A 33 16.67 3.82 -15.65
C VAL A 33 17.75 3.57 -14.61
N GLY A 34 17.55 2.59 -13.73
CA GLY A 34 18.53 2.23 -12.70
C GLY A 34 19.83 1.68 -13.26
N GLU A 35 19.77 0.76 -14.24
CA GLU A 35 20.94 0.22 -14.92
C GLU A 35 21.67 1.29 -15.73
N PHE A 36 20.93 2.14 -16.45
CA PHE A 36 21.51 3.26 -17.19
C PHE A 36 22.27 4.23 -16.27
N MET A 37 21.69 4.57 -15.12
CA MET A 37 22.36 5.42 -14.12
C MET A 37 23.54 4.74 -13.45
N LEU A 38 23.49 3.42 -13.25
CA LEU A 38 24.60 2.65 -12.67
C LEU A 38 25.80 2.61 -13.61
N ILE A 39 25.59 2.41 -14.92
CA ILE A 39 26.64 2.43 -15.94
C ILE A 39 27.25 3.84 -16.07
N SER A 40 26.42 4.87 -15.92
CA SER A 40 26.85 6.28 -16.03
C SER A 40 27.55 6.81 -14.77
N SER A 41 27.51 6.07 -13.67
CA SER A 41 28.07 6.51 -12.38
C SER A 41 29.53 6.05 -12.20
N PRO A 42 30.45 6.91 -11.73
CA PRO A 42 31.86 6.54 -11.50
C PRO A 42 32.02 5.50 -10.38
N SER A 43 31.13 5.53 -9.40
CA SER A 43 30.99 4.54 -8.35
C SER A 43 30.01 3.47 -8.81
N SER A 44 30.45 2.20 -8.90
CA SER A 44 29.64 1.04 -9.32
C SER A 44 28.47 0.68 -8.38
N SER A 45 27.98 1.64 -7.59
CA SER A 45 26.82 1.54 -6.71
C SER A 45 26.08 2.88 -6.66
N LEU A 46 24.78 2.86 -6.92
CA LEU A 46 23.87 3.98 -6.66
C LEU A 46 23.41 3.87 -5.21
N LYS A 47 24.15 4.51 -4.29
CA LYS A 47 23.81 4.60 -2.87
C LYS A 47 23.44 6.05 -2.54
N LEU A 48 22.34 6.25 -1.83
CA LEU A 48 22.03 7.57 -1.27
C LEU A 48 23.14 8.00 -0.29
N PRO A 49 23.46 9.32 -0.21
CA PRO A 49 24.41 9.84 0.76
C PRO A 49 24.08 9.37 2.17
N GLU A 50 25.07 8.87 2.91
CA GLU A 50 24.88 8.28 4.25
C GLU A 50 24.21 9.25 5.24
N GLN A 51 24.45 10.55 5.05
CA GLN A 51 23.81 11.62 5.83
C GLN A 51 22.28 11.59 5.74
N ILE A 52 21.73 11.30 4.55
CA ILE A 52 20.29 11.22 4.32
C ILE A 52 19.73 9.91 4.87
N THR A 53 20.46 8.81 4.70
CA THR A 53 20.06 7.49 5.23
C THR A 53 19.99 7.48 6.76
N VAL A 54 20.96 8.10 7.45
CA VAL A 54 20.97 8.19 8.92
C VAL A 54 19.83 9.06 9.44
N GLN A 55 19.57 10.21 8.81
CA GLN A 55 18.49 11.13 9.23
C GLN A 55 17.09 10.54 9.07
N ILE A 56 16.89 9.64 8.11
CA ILE A 56 15.61 8.99 7.87
C ILE A 56 15.44 7.74 8.73
N SER A 57 16.55 7.07 9.09
CA SER A 57 16.56 5.78 9.81
C SER A 57 15.97 5.85 11.22
N ASN A 58 16.25 6.91 11.97
CA ASN A 58 15.84 7.03 13.38
C ASN A 58 15.45 8.46 13.73
N VAL A 59 14.14 8.72 13.86
CA VAL A 59 13.64 9.95 14.47
C VAL A 59 13.52 9.72 15.98
N ASN A 60 14.57 10.05 16.74
CA ASN A 60 14.49 10.05 18.19
C ASN A 60 13.75 11.31 18.65
N ILE A 61 12.53 11.15 19.19
CA ILE A 61 11.80 12.26 19.82
C ILE A 61 12.39 12.48 21.23
N PRO A 62 13.07 13.61 21.49
CA PRO A 62 13.69 13.85 22.80
C PRO A 62 12.61 13.94 23.88
N GLY A 63 12.71 13.10 24.91
CA GLY A 63 11.82 13.12 26.09
C GLY A 63 10.88 11.92 26.23
N LEU A 64 10.32 11.38 25.13
CA LEU A 64 9.42 10.21 25.18
C LEU A 64 10.13 8.88 24.88
N SER A 65 11.28 8.91 24.19
CA SER A 65 12.09 7.70 23.89
C SER A 65 12.79 7.10 25.12
N ASN A 66 12.84 7.82 26.25
CA ASN A 66 13.54 7.39 27.48
C ASN A 66 12.66 6.60 28.47
N ILE A 67 11.38 6.36 28.16
CA ILE A 67 10.51 5.53 29.00
C ILE A 67 10.91 4.05 28.81
N PRO A 68 11.30 3.32 29.88
CA PRO A 68 11.65 1.91 29.76
C PRO A 68 10.45 1.11 29.21
N LEU A 69 10.72 0.15 28.33
CA LEU A 69 9.74 -0.61 27.53
C LEU A 69 8.90 0.18 26.52
N LEU A 70 8.22 1.29 26.85
CA LEU A 70 7.35 2.01 25.89
C LEU A 70 8.12 2.92 24.91
N GLY A 71 9.26 3.48 25.35
CA GLY A 71 10.12 4.36 24.55
C GLY A 71 10.63 3.68 23.27
N PRO A 72 11.33 2.54 23.38
CA PRO A 72 11.85 1.82 22.22
C PRO A 72 10.74 1.25 21.32
N LEU A 73 9.62 0.84 21.91
CA LEU A 73 8.55 0.12 21.23
C LEU A 73 7.64 1.02 20.38
N LEU A 74 7.59 2.32 20.68
CA LEU A 74 6.74 3.30 19.98
C LEU A 74 7.53 4.45 19.34
N PHE A 75 8.74 4.77 19.83
CA PHE A 75 9.46 6.00 19.46
C PHE A 75 10.80 5.79 18.72
N GLN A 76 11.08 4.57 18.25
CA GLN A 76 12.29 4.25 17.45
C GLN A 76 11.97 3.90 15.98
N TYR A 77 10.76 4.22 15.50
CA TYR A 77 10.41 3.95 14.11
C TYR A 77 10.87 5.05 13.15
N ASN A 78 11.05 4.65 11.89
CA ASN A 78 11.33 5.54 10.76
C ASN A 78 10.20 6.57 10.56
N ILE A 79 10.53 7.75 10.03
CA ILE A 79 9.55 8.82 9.70
C ILE A 79 8.38 8.31 8.85
N PHE A 80 8.65 7.36 7.94
CA PHE A 80 7.66 6.75 7.07
C PHE A 80 6.59 5.94 7.82
N VAL A 81 6.91 5.36 8.98
CA VAL A 81 5.94 4.60 9.78
C VAL A 81 4.93 5.56 10.39
N TYR A 82 5.39 6.68 10.97
CA TYR A 82 4.50 7.72 11.49
C TYR A 82 3.67 8.35 10.37
N LEU A 83 4.30 8.63 9.22
CA LEU A 83 3.59 9.14 8.05
C LEU A 83 2.50 8.15 7.61
N GLY A 84 2.78 6.86 7.55
CA GLY A 84 1.80 5.82 7.22
C GLY A 84 0.62 5.79 8.19
N LEU A 85 0.88 5.88 9.50
CA LEU A 85 -0.18 5.96 10.53
C LEU A 85 -1.04 7.21 10.37
N VAL A 86 -0.42 8.37 10.18
CA VAL A 86 -1.11 9.65 9.98
C VAL A 86 -1.95 9.62 8.71
N VAL A 87 -1.41 9.12 7.60
CA VAL A 87 -2.15 8.98 6.33
C VAL A 87 -3.33 8.02 6.50
N ALA A 88 -3.15 6.88 7.15
CA ALA A 88 -4.24 5.94 7.38
C ALA A 88 -5.36 6.55 8.25
N LEU A 89 -5.00 7.32 9.28
CA LEU A 89 -5.96 8.04 10.12
C LEU A 89 -6.69 9.13 9.33
N ILE A 90 -5.97 9.94 8.55
CA ILE A 90 -6.55 10.96 7.66
C ILE A 90 -7.50 10.31 6.64
N CYS A 91 -7.11 9.21 6.01
CA CYS A 91 -7.97 8.47 5.09
C CYS A 91 -9.22 7.94 5.80
N GLY A 92 -9.09 7.44 7.03
CA GLY A 92 -10.21 7.00 7.85
C GLY A 92 -11.19 8.14 8.17
N LEU A 93 -10.68 9.30 8.58
CA LEU A 93 -11.49 10.49 8.84
C LEU A 93 -12.12 11.04 7.56
N TYR A 94 -11.36 11.12 6.47
CA TYR A 94 -11.84 11.53 5.16
C TYR A 94 -13.03 10.68 4.73
N LEU A 95 -12.90 9.35 4.73
CA LEU A 95 -13.94 8.44 4.25
C LEU A 95 -15.17 8.37 5.15
N LYS A 96 -15.03 8.58 6.47
CA LYS A 96 -16.13 8.42 7.44
C LYS A 96 -16.81 9.72 7.84
N HIS A 97 -16.08 10.82 7.92
CA HIS A 97 -16.55 12.06 8.55
C HIS A 97 -16.68 13.25 7.58
N THR A 98 -16.33 13.10 6.30
CA THR A 98 -16.45 14.20 5.32
C THR A 98 -17.54 13.95 4.28
N LYS A 99 -18.15 15.04 3.79
CA LYS A 99 -19.15 14.99 2.69
C LYS A 99 -18.56 14.39 1.42
N THR A 100 -17.30 14.73 1.12
CA THR A 100 -16.58 14.19 -0.05
C THR A 100 -16.30 12.70 0.11
N GLY A 101 -15.92 12.23 1.30
CA GLY A 101 -15.77 10.80 1.58
C GLY A 101 -17.07 10.01 1.45
N LEU A 102 -18.19 10.57 1.91
CA LEU A 102 -19.51 9.97 1.69
C LEU A 102 -19.83 9.83 0.19
N ASN A 103 -19.56 10.89 -0.59
CA ASN A 103 -19.74 10.85 -2.05
C ASN A 103 -18.86 9.78 -2.72
N VAL A 104 -17.62 9.60 -2.25
CA VAL A 104 -16.71 8.55 -2.76
C VAL A 104 -17.25 7.16 -2.47
N ARG A 105 -17.77 6.93 -1.25
CA ARG A 105 -18.41 5.66 -0.89
C ARG A 105 -19.67 5.41 -1.73
N ALA A 106 -20.50 6.43 -1.93
CA ALA A 106 -21.67 6.33 -2.79
C ALA A 106 -21.31 5.98 -4.25
N ILE A 107 -20.25 6.59 -4.79
CA ILE A 107 -19.72 6.25 -6.12
C ILE A 107 -19.25 4.79 -6.18
N GLY A 108 -18.61 4.30 -5.11
CA GLY A 108 -18.14 2.92 -5.03
C GLY A 108 -19.26 1.89 -4.96
N GLU A 109 -20.39 2.23 -4.33
CA GLU A 109 -21.58 1.37 -4.27
C GLU A 109 -22.38 1.42 -5.58
N ASN A 110 -22.76 2.61 -6.04
CA ASN A 110 -23.51 2.78 -7.27
C ASN A 110 -23.18 4.13 -7.94
N PRO A 111 -22.32 4.15 -8.98
CA PRO A 111 -21.93 5.38 -9.65
C PRO A 111 -23.08 6.03 -10.45
N ALA A 112 -24.03 5.24 -10.96
CA ALA A 112 -25.19 5.76 -11.69
C ALA A 112 -26.14 6.53 -10.76
N ALA A 113 -26.42 5.97 -9.58
CA ALA A 113 -27.20 6.65 -8.55
C ALA A 113 -26.52 7.92 -8.03
N ALA A 114 -25.19 7.89 -7.87
CA ALA A 114 -24.42 9.07 -7.46
C ALA A 114 -24.47 10.21 -8.49
N ASP A 115 -24.35 9.90 -9.79
CA ASP A 115 -24.48 10.90 -10.87
C ASP A 115 -25.91 11.43 -10.99
N ALA A 116 -26.94 10.60 -10.75
CA ALA A 116 -28.34 11.03 -10.68
C ALA A 116 -28.58 12.01 -9.52
N ALA A 117 -27.89 11.83 -8.39
CA ALA A 117 -27.90 12.74 -7.25
C ALA A 117 -27.05 14.02 -7.46
N GLY A 118 -26.49 14.24 -8.65
CA GLY A 118 -25.72 15.44 -9.00
C GLY A 118 -24.24 15.40 -8.61
N ILE A 119 -23.71 14.26 -8.18
CA ILE A 119 -22.30 14.09 -7.83
C ILE A 119 -21.46 13.99 -9.11
N LYS A 120 -20.39 14.79 -9.21
CA LYS A 120 -19.45 14.75 -10.34
C LYS A 120 -18.54 13.52 -10.26
N VAL A 121 -19.05 12.36 -10.65
CA VAL A 121 -18.38 11.04 -10.52
C VAL A 121 -16.98 11.02 -11.12
N THR A 122 -16.84 11.46 -12.38
CA THR A 122 -15.56 11.47 -13.11
C THR A 122 -14.49 12.26 -12.35
N LYS A 123 -14.81 13.48 -11.90
CA LYS A 123 -13.85 14.34 -11.18
C LYS A 123 -13.40 13.72 -9.87
N LEU A 124 -14.32 13.13 -9.11
CA LEU A 124 -13.99 12.48 -7.85
C LEU A 124 -13.17 11.21 -8.07
N LYS A 125 -13.45 10.40 -9.11
CA LYS A 125 -12.62 9.23 -9.45
C LYS A 125 -11.17 9.66 -9.76
N TYR A 126 -10.98 10.69 -10.59
CA TYR A 126 -9.65 11.22 -10.92
C TYR A 126 -8.89 11.68 -9.68
N LEU A 127 -9.52 12.49 -8.82
CA LEU A 127 -8.88 13.01 -7.61
C LEU A 127 -8.44 11.88 -6.67
N ASN A 128 -9.32 10.90 -6.41
CA ASN A 128 -9.00 9.81 -5.50
C ASN A 128 -7.93 8.86 -6.06
N VAL A 129 -7.93 8.58 -7.38
CA VAL A 129 -6.88 7.78 -8.01
C VAL A 129 -5.52 8.49 -7.96
N LEU A 130 -5.50 9.81 -8.15
CA LEU A 130 -4.26 10.60 -8.04
C LEU A 130 -3.73 10.62 -6.61
N ILE A 131 -4.60 10.87 -5.62
CA ILE A 131 -4.22 10.85 -4.19
C ILE A 131 -3.72 9.46 -3.79
N GLY A 132 -4.46 8.40 -4.12
CA GLY A 132 -4.08 7.02 -3.82
C GLY A 132 -2.75 6.64 -4.50
N GLY A 133 -2.57 7.01 -5.76
CA GLY A 133 -1.32 6.80 -6.48
C GLY A 133 -0.14 7.58 -5.89
N GLY A 134 -0.38 8.79 -5.36
CA GLY A 134 0.63 9.57 -4.62
C GLY A 134 1.04 8.87 -3.32
N ILE A 135 0.08 8.35 -2.55
CA ILE A 135 0.34 7.58 -1.33
C ILE A 135 1.13 6.30 -1.67
N CYS A 136 0.76 5.59 -2.74
CA CYS A 136 1.53 4.44 -3.22
C CYS A 136 2.96 4.81 -3.63
N GLY A 137 3.16 5.99 -4.22
CA GLY A 137 4.50 6.52 -4.54
C GLY A 137 5.37 6.72 -3.30
N ILE A 138 4.80 7.22 -2.20
CA ILE A 138 5.48 7.33 -0.90
C ILE A 138 5.87 5.94 -0.38
N GLY A 139 4.98 4.94 -0.53
CA GLY A 139 5.29 3.54 -0.19
C GLY A 139 6.44 2.95 -1.02
N GLY A 140 6.52 3.30 -2.31
CA GLY A 140 7.66 2.94 -3.16
C GLY A 140 8.97 3.59 -2.72
N ALA A 141 8.93 4.87 -2.32
CA ALA A 141 10.09 5.55 -1.74
C ALA A 141 10.57 4.87 -0.45
N TYR A 142 9.64 4.44 0.42
CA TYR A 142 9.97 3.67 1.61
C TYR A 142 10.71 2.35 1.28
N CYS A 143 10.28 1.62 0.25
CA CYS A 143 10.96 0.40 -0.19
C CYS A 143 12.43 0.70 -0.59
N SER A 144 12.64 1.70 -1.43
CA SER A 144 13.99 2.05 -1.90
C SER A 144 14.89 2.62 -0.78
N MET A 145 14.35 3.46 0.10
CA MET A 145 15.15 4.17 1.10
C MET A 145 15.40 3.37 2.38
N ILE A 146 14.38 2.67 2.89
CA ILE A 146 14.47 1.96 4.17
C ILE A 146 14.73 0.48 3.96
N ILE A 147 13.89 -0.20 3.18
CA ILE A 147 13.99 -1.66 3.02
C ILE A 147 15.29 -2.03 2.32
N ASN A 148 15.67 -1.27 1.29
CA ASN A 148 16.88 -1.50 0.51
C ASN A 148 18.09 -0.68 1.02
N GLY A 149 17.95 0.01 2.16
CA GLY A 149 19.03 0.80 2.77
C GLY A 149 19.56 1.94 1.89
N GLY A 150 18.74 2.46 0.98
CA GLY A 150 19.13 3.52 0.04
C GLY A 150 20.07 3.07 -1.07
N VAL A 151 20.26 1.76 -1.24
CA VAL A 151 21.02 1.17 -2.35
C VAL A 151 20.04 0.76 -3.44
N TRP A 152 20.32 1.19 -4.67
CA TRP A 152 19.55 0.71 -5.81
C TRP A 152 19.81 -0.78 -6.03
N MET A 153 18.74 -1.54 -6.22
CA MET A 153 18.76 -2.95 -6.53
C MET A 153 17.69 -3.25 -7.58
N ASN A 154 17.93 -4.28 -8.40
CA ASN A 154 16.94 -4.72 -9.38
C ASN A 154 15.65 -5.15 -8.65
N ASN A 155 14.50 -4.70 -9.16
CA ASN A 155 13.20 -4.95 -8.56
C ASN A 155 13.08 -4.53 -7.06
N PRO A 156 13.19 -3.23 -6.75
CA PRO A 156 13.31 -2.73 -5.38
C PRO A 156 12.06 -2.94 -4.51
N VAL A 157 10.89 -3.16 -5.12
CA VAL A 157 9.61 -3.41 -4.40
C VAL A 157 9.47 -4.89 -4.01
N ASN A 158 10.18 -5.80 -4.69
CA ASN A 158 10.27 -7.23 -4.38
C ASN A 158 8.93 -7.88 -3.98
N GLY A 159 7.87 -7.63 -4.76
CA GLY A 159 6.55 -8.24 -4.53
C GLY A 159 5.74 -7.69 -3.34
N GLN A 160 6.25 -6.72 -2.56
CA GLN A 160 5.50 -6.11 -1.45
C GLN A 160 4.22 -5.39 -1.89
N GLY A 161 4.15 -4.96 -3.15
CA GLY A 161 2.90 -4.45 -3.74
C GLY A 161 1.77 -5.47 -3.71
N TRP A 162 2.06 -6.76 -3.93
CA TRP A 162 1.05 -7.83 -3.89
C TRP A 162 0.58 -8.12 -2.45
N ILE A 163 1.49 -8.02 -1.49
CA ILE A 163 1.16 -8.12 -0.07
C ILE A 163 0.20 -6.99 0.31
N SER A 164 0.41 -5.78 -0.21
CA SER A 164 -0.49 -4.65 0.01
C SER A 164 -1.91 -4.91 -0.52
N VAL A 165 -2.05 -5.57 -1.68
CA VAL A 165 -3.37 -5.96 -2.22
C VAL A 165 -4.06 -6.96 -1.29
N ALA A 166 -3.33 -7.98 -0.81
CA ALA A 166 -3.87 -8.95 0.14
C ALA A 166 -4.27 -8.28 1.48
N LEU A 167 -3.48 -7.30 1.93
CA LEU A 167 -3.77 -6.53 3.14
C LEU A 167 -5.05 -5.70 3.01
N VAL A 168 -5.34 -5.09 1.85
CA VAL A 168 -6.58 -4.32 1.64
C VAL A 168 -7.82 -5.22 1.79
N ILE A 169 -7.73 -6.44 1.27
CA ILE A 169 -8.79 -7.44 1.39
C ILE A 169 -8.95 -7.86 2.85
N PHE A 170 -7.85 -8.15 3.56
CA PHE A 170 -7.84 -8.46 4.99
C PHE A 170 -8.40 -7.32 5.86
N ALA A 171 -8.09 -6.08 5.50
CA ALA A 171 -8.56 -4.89 6.18
C ALA A 171 -10.03 -4.56 5.87
N VAL A 172 -10.65 -5.29 4.93
CA VAL A 172 -12.04 -5.11 4.55
C VAL A 172 -12.30 -3.66 4.11
N TRP A 173 -11.43 -3.12 3.24
CA TRP A 173 -11.50 -1.75 2.71
C TRP A 173 -11.57 -0.63 3.79
N ASN A 174 -11.19 -0.93 5.04
CA ASN A 174 -11.18 0.05 6.14
C ASN A 174 -9.72 0.45 6.47
N PRO A 175 -9.33 1.73 6.27
CA PRO A 175 -7.96 2.20 6.52
C PRO A 175 -7.46 1.95 7.96
N LEU A 176 -8.35 2.05 8.95
CA LEU A 176 -7.96 1.84 10.35
C LEU A 176 -7.66 0.36 10.65
N ARG A 177 -8.38 -0.56 10.01
CA ARG A 177 -8.10 -2.00 10.12
C ARG A 177 -6.83 -2.39 9.37
N ALA A 178 -6.48 -1.65 8.31
CA ALA A 178 -5.24 -1.86 7.56
C ALA A 178 -3.99 -1.63 8.41
N ILE A 179 -4.05 -0.73 9.41
CA ILE A 179 -2.97 -0.55 10.39
C ILE A 179 -2.75 -1.83 11.20
N LEU A 180 -3.81 -2.41 11.78
CA LEU A 180 -3.69 -3.66 12.54
C LEU A 180 -3.21 -4.81 11.64
N GLY A 181 -3.76 -4.89 10.42
CA GLY A 181 -3.33 -5.89 9.45
C GLY A 181 -1.85 -5.74 9.08
N SER A 182 -1.34 -4.52 8.89
CA SER A 182 0.06 -4.32 8.51
C SER A 182 1.02 -4.75 9.62
N PHE A 183 0.68 -4.53 10.89
CA PHE A 183 1.45 -5.04 12.03
C PHE A 183 1.49 -6.58 12.05
N ILE A 184 0.35 -7.23 11.82
CA ILE A 184 0.25 -8.70 11.77
C ILE A 184 1.11 -9.25 10.62
N PHE A 185 0.97 -8.70 9.40
CA PHE A 185 1.77 -9.10 8.25
C PHE A 185 3.26 -8.86 8.47
N GLY A 186 3.64 -7.72 9.06
CA GLY A 186 5.02 -7.41 9.43
C GLY A 186 5.60 -8.40 10.45
N ALA A 187 4.81 -8.77 11.45
CA ALA A 187 5.21 -9.75 12.47
C ALA A 187 5.49 -11.12 11.85
N PHE A 188 4.67 -11.58 10.90
CA PHE A 188 4.94 -12.85 10.21
C PHE A 188 6.13 -12.76 9.25
N ASN A 189 6.33 -11.63 8.58
CA ASN A 189 7.47 -11.43 7.68
C ASN A 189 8.83 -11.47 8.42
N ILE A 190 8.88 -10.97 9.66
CA ILE A 190 10.11 -10.97 10.47
C ILE A 190 10.30 -12.28 11.25
N LEU A 191 9.23 -13.09 11.42
CA LEU A 191 9.23 -14.30 12.25
C LEU A 191 10.34 -15.29 11.87
N LYS A 192 10.64 -15.42 10.58
CA LYS A 192 11.71 -16.30 10.07
C LYS A 192 13.11 -15.98 10.60
N TYR A 193 13.35 -14.76 11.09
CA TYR A 193 14.64 -14.37 11.65
C TYR A 193 14.79 -14.70 13.14
N TYR A 194 13.68 -14.95 13.84
CA TYR A 194 13.70 -15.24 15.27
C TYR A 194 13.84 -16.73 15.60
N PHE A 195 13.55 -17.62 14.64
CA PHE A 195 13.77 -19.06 14.81
C PHE A 195 15.15 -19.47 14.31
N PRO A 196 16.09 -19.86 15.19
CA PRO A 196 17.41 -20.31 14.77
C PRO A 196 17.27 -21.63 14.01
N LYS A 197 17.87 -21.70 12.81
CA LYS A 197 17.90 -22.91 11.97
C LYS A 197 18.53 -24.14 12.66
N THR A 198 19.22 -23.91 13.78
CA THR A 198 19.88 -24.92 14.62
C THR A 198 18.92 -25.80 15.40
N ILE A 199 17.68 -25.33 15.68
CA ILE A 199 16.70 -26.05 16.51
C ILE A 199 15.67 -26.77 15.64
N ILE A 200 15.23 -26.12 14.54
CA ILE A 200 14.24 -26.67 13.61
C ILE A 200 14.61 -26.23 12.18
N THR A 201 14.87 -27.19 11.29
CA THR A 201 15.13 -26.96 9.85
C THR A 201 13.82 -26.86 9.05
N ILE A 202 12.99 -25.86 9.37
CA ILE A 202 11.86 -25.51 8.51
C ILE A 202 12.36 -24.63 7.35
N PRO A 203 12.09 -24.99 6.08
CA PRO A 203 12.41 -24.13 4.94
C PRO A 203 11.74 -22.75 5.05
N ASN A 204 12.44 -21.69 4.64
CA ASN A 204 11.90 -20.32 4.67
C ASN A 204 10.55 -20.17 3.96
N ALA A 205 10.29 -20.97 2.93
CA ALA A 205 9.03 -21.02 2.20
C ALA A 205 7.81 -21.22 3.12
N PHE A 206 7.95 -22.00 4.20
CA PHE A 206 6.87 -22.20 5.17
C PHE A 206 6.54 -20.93 5.95
N TYR A 207 7.55 -20.13 6.29
CA TYR A 207 7.35 -18.85 6.96
C TYR A 207 6.79 -17.80 6.00
N ASP A 208 7.29 -17.77 4.77
CA ASP A 208 6.85 -16.81 3.74
C ASP A 208 5.38 -17.05 3.32
N MET A 209 4.83 -18.27 3.48
CA MET A 209 3.41 -18.53 3.25
C MET A 209 2.49 -18.12 4.41
N LEU A 210 3.00 -17.98 5.65
CA LEU A 210 2.17 -17.71 6.84
C LEU A 210 1.27 -16.47 6.71
N PRO A 211 1.74 -15.31 6.21
CA PRO A 211 0.87 -14.14 6.05
C PRO A 211 -0.34 -14.45 5.16
N PHE A 212 -0.15 -15.22 4.09
CA PHE A 212 -1.19 -15.58 3.13
C PHE A 212 -2.16 -16.64 3.66
N VAL A 213 -1.65 -17.61 4.43
CA VAL A 213 -2.50 -18.60 5.11
C VAL A 213 -3.43 -17.90 6.09
N ILE A 214 -2.92 -16.92 6.83
CA ILE A 214 -3.72 -16.18 7.82
C ILE A 214 -4.75 -15.29 7.15
N THR A 215 -4.41 -14.64 6.03
CA THR A 215 -5.43 -13.89 5.28
C THR A 215 -6.50 -14.79 4.71
N ALA A 216 -6.14 -15.96 4.18
CA ALA A 216 -7.11 -16.94 3.72
C ALA A 216 -8.04 -17.38 4.86
N LEU A 217 -7.50 -17.70 6.04
CA LEU A 217 -8.30 -18.07 7.22
C LEU A 217 -9.25 -16.96 7.66
N VAL A 218 -8.75 -15.72 7.78
CA VAL A 218 -9.58 -14.58 8.17
C VAL A 218 -10.66 -14.30 7.11
N LEU A 219 -10.36 -14.46 5.83
CA LEU A 219 -11.36 -14.33 4.77
C LEU A 219 -12.42 -15.41 4.84
N VAL A 220 -12.06 -16.67 5.10
CA VAL A 220 -13.03 -17.75 5.29
C VAL A 220 -13.94 -17.42 6.47
N ILE A 221 -13.38 -16.99 7.60
CA ILE A 221 -14.16 -16.64 8.81
C ILE A 221 -15.08 -15.44 8.56
N THR A 222 -14.59 -14.40 7.89
CA THR A 222 -15.39 -13.19 7.61
C THR A 222 -16.45 -13.43 6.54
N SER A 223 -16.16 -14.27 5.53
CA SER A 223 -17.10 -14.70 4.50
C SER A 223 -18.30 -15.46 5.08
N ILE A 224 -18.04 -16.38 6.03
CA ILE A 224 -19.10 -17.12 6.73
C ILE A 224 -20.02 -16.17 7.52
N ARG A 225 -19.50 -15.05 8.03
CA ARG A 225 -20.25 -14.07 8.83
C ARG A 225 -21.20 -13.17 8.01
N LYS A 226 -21.24 -13.25 6.68
CA LYS A 226 -22.21 -12.57 5.78
C LYS A 226 -22.58 -11.13 6.18
N SER A 227 -21.60 -10.30 6.52
CA SER A 227 -21.84 -8.89 6.87
C SER A 227 -21.79 -7.99 5.63
N LYS A 228 -22.95 -7.50 5.15
CA LYS A 228 -23.05 -6.54 4.03
C LYS A 228 -22.27 -5.23 4.25
N GLU A 229 -22.05 -4.80 5.49
CA GLU A 229 -21.27 -3.58 5.78
C GLU A 229 -19.76 -3.70 5.50
N ASN A 230 -19.28 -4.92 5.27
CA ASN A 230 -17.87 -5.25 5.18
C ASN A 230 -17.54 -5.92 3.84
N SER A 231 -18.34 -5.70 2.80
CA SER A 231 -18.04 -6.21 1.46
C SER A 231 -17.27 -5.21 0.61
N GLN A 232 -16.59 -5.72 -0.42
CA GLN A 232 -16.03 -4.87 -1.47
C GLN A 232 -17.11 -3.94 -2.05
N PRO A 233 -16.78 -2.68 -2.40
CA PRO A 233 -17.73 -1.80 -3.07
C PRO A 233 -18.24 -2.45 -4.36
N ALA A 234 -19.55 -2.42 -4.60
CA ALA A 234 -20.16 -3.16 -5.70
C ALA A 234 -19.68 -2.73 -7.10
N SER A 235 -19.28 -1.47 -7.26
CA SER A 235 -18.72 -0.92 -8.51
C SER A 235 -17.19 -0.98 -8.58
N CYS A 236 -16.52 -1.67 -7.65
CA CYS A 236 -15.07 -1.80 -7.68
C CYS A 236 -14.64 -2.64 -8.90
N GLY A 237 -13.73 -2.11 -9.72
CA GLY A 237 -13.26 -2.79 -10.94
C GLY A 237 -14.20 -2.69 -12.14
N THR A 238 -15.42 -2.15 -11.99
CA THR A 238 -16.35 -1.97 -13.10
C THR A 238 -16.25 -0.56 -13.69
N ASN A 239 -16.35 -0.48 -15.01
CA ASN A 239 -16.37 0.79 -15.72
C ASN A 239 -17.78 1.39 -15.67
N TYR A 240 -17.84 2.72 -15.55
CA TYR A 240 -19.10 3.44 -15.40
C TYR A 240 -19.47 4.11 -16.72
N PHE A 241 -20.51 3.61 -17.37
CA PHE A 241 -21.09 4.22 -18.57
C PHE A 241 -22.21 5.18 -18.17
N ARG A 242 -22.05 6.46 -18.49
CA ARG A 242 -23.05 7.48 -18.17
C ARG A 242 -24.33 7.33 -19.00
N GLU A 243 -24.22 6.67 -20.14
CA GLU A 243 -25.26 6.52 -21.15
C GLU A 243 -26.21 5.34 -20.86
N GLU A 244 -25.85 4.42 -19.96
CA GLU A 244 -26.67 3.25 -19.59
C GLU A 244 -27.73 3.57 -18.50
N ARG A 245 -28.33 4.76 -18.53
CA ARG A 245 -29.38 5.19 -17.59
C ARG A 245 -30.75 4.59 -17.91
#